data_AF-A0A3E0W8E8-F1
#
_entry.id   AF-A0A3E0W8E8-F1
#
_cell.length_a   1.000
_cell.length_b   1.000
_cell.length_c   1.000
_cell.angle_alpha   90.00
_cell.angle_beta   90.00
_cell.angle_gamma   90.00
#
_symmetry.space_group_name_H-M   'P 1'
#
loop_
_entity.id
_entity.type
_entity.pdbx_description
1 polymer ?
#
loop_
_entity_poly.entity_id
_entity_poly.type
_entity_poly.pdbx_seq_one_letter_code
_entity_poly.pdbx_strand_id
1 'polypeptide(L)'
;MKTTVEDEAVATVKHDVVDGQLVEQLIGRTREQVLTLTGPGWPAGSADEMVLESASEGELIGHLGYGKHERAGDVSMARNGIRTKTVLTSIRGQVPGGGVAVVPSV
;
A
#
# COMPACT_ATOMS: atom_id res chain seq x y z
N MET A 1 -7.37 -14.99 55.74
CA MET A 1 -7.75 -13.92 54.78
C MET A 1 -6.57 -12.99 54.61
N LYS A 2 -5.81 -13.13 53.52
CA LYS A 2 -4.80 -12.16 53.04
C LYS A 2 -4.50 -12.44 51.56
N THR A 3 -5.21 -11.69 50.72
CA THR A 3 -4.86 -11.11 49.41
C THR A 3 -3.87 -11.83 48.50
N THR A 4 -4.42 -12.32 47.39
CA THR A 4 -3.79 -12.53 46.08
C THR A 4 -3.38 -11.19 45.45
N VAL A 5 -2.17 -11.11 44.89
CA VAL A 5 -1.85 -10.29 43.72
C VAL A 5 -0.91 -11.14 42.85
N GLU A 6 -1.32 -11.28 41.60
CA GLU A 6 -0.83 -12.22 40.60
C GLU A 6 0.61 -11.90 40.15
N ASP A 7 1.36 -12.97 39.95
CA ASP A 7 2.65 -13.02 39.26
C ASP A 7 2.39 -12.86 37.76
N GLU A 8 2.54 -11.63 37.24
CA GLU A 8 2.45 -11.37 35.80
C GLU A 8 3.72 -11.91 35.14
N ALA A 9 3.64 -13.19 34.76
CA ALA A 9 4.64 -13.87 33.97
C ALA A 9 4.88 -13.11 32.66
N VAL A 10 6.03 -12.45 32.57
CA VAL A 10 6.59 -11.94 31.32
C VAL A 10 6.60 -13.10 30.31
N ALA A 11 5.68 -13.05 29.35
CA ALA A 11 5.58 -14.02 28.29
C ALA A 11 6.89 -14.01 27.50
N THR A 12 7.77 -14.96 27.80
CA THR A 12 8.92 -15.27 26.99
C THR A 12 8.41 -15.65 25.61
N VAL A 13 8.51 -14.73 24.65
CA VAL A 13 8.35 -15.07 23.23
C VAL A 13 9.48 -16.04 22.91
N LYS A 14 9.17 -17.33 22.95
CA LYS A 14 10.06 -18.37 22.45
C LYS A 14 10.24 -18.06 20.97
N HIS A 15 11.44 -17.68 20.57
CA HIS A 15 11.83 -17.76 19.16
C HIS A 15 11.78 -19.25 18.81
N ASP A 16 10.63 -19.70 18.33
CA ASP A 16 10.54 -20.98 17.65
C ASP A 16 11.63 -20.96 16.57
N VAL A 17 12.51 -21.96 16.64
CA VAL A 17 13.55 -22.17 15.66
C VAL A 17 12.86 -22.28 14.31
N VAL A 18 12.92 -21.22 13.50
CA VAL A 18 12.27 -21.21 12.20
C VAL A 18 12.97 -22.26 11.36
N ASP A 19 12.23 -23.32 11.03
CA ASP A 19 12.73 -24.42 10.19
C ASP A 19 13.28 -23.85 8.87
N GLY A 20 14.53 -24.14 8.55
CA GLY A 20 15.19 -23.67 7.33
C GLY A 20 14.44 -24.08 6.06
N GLN A 21 13.77 -25.25 6.07
CA GLN A 21 12.94 -25.69 4.96
C GLN A 21 11.67 -24.84 4.81
N LEU A 22 11.11 -24.34 5.91
CA LEU A 22 9.96 -23.43 5.89
C LEU A 22 10.38 -22.05 5.36
N VAL A 23 11.57 -21.57 5.73
CA VAL A 23 12.13 -20.31 5.20
C VAL A 23 12.35 -20.41 3.69
N GLU A 24 12.93 -21.50 3.19
CA GLU A 24 13.12 -21.70 1.75
C GLU A 24 11.79 -21.76 0.99
N GLN A 25 10.78 -22.44 1.53
CA GLN A 25 9.44 -22.48 0.94
C GLN A 25 8.78 -21.09 0.89
N LEU A 26 8.94 -20.30 1.95
CA LEU A 26 8.42 -18.93 2.01
C LEU A 26 9.15 -18.02 1.01
N ILE A 27 10.47 -18.07 0.95
CA ILE A 27 11.27 -17.31 -0.01
C ILE A 27 10.92 -17.72 -1.45
N GLY A 28 10.76 -19.02 -1.72
CA GLY A 28 10.34 -19.54 -3.02
C GLY A 28 8.98 -18.98 -3.44
N ARG A 29 7.98 -19.08 -2.56
CA ARG A 29 6.63 -18.56 -2.81
C ARG A 29 6.63 -17.04 -3.02
N THR A 30 7.39 -16.28 -2.22
CA THR A 30 7.51 -14.84 -2.39
C THR A 30 8.19 -14.48 -3.71
N ARG A 31 9.25 -15.22 -4.11
CA ARG A 31 9.91 -15.00 -5.41
C ARG A 31 8.96 -15.26 -6.57
N GLU A 32 8.17 -16.33 -6.53
CA GLU A 32 7.15 -16.63 -7.55
C GLU A 32 6.07 -15.54 -7.62
N GLN A 33 5.61 -15.04 -6.48
CA GLN A 33 4.61 -13.96 -6.41
C GLN A 33 5.16 -12.63 -6.92
N VAL A 34 6.41 -12.28 -6.58
CA VAL A 34 7.09 -11.09 -7.10
C VAL A 34 7.33 -11.23 -8.61
N LEU A 35 7.71 -12.41 -9.08
CA LEU A 35 7.83 -12.71 -10.52
C LEU A 35 6.48 -12.66 -11.23
N THR A 36 5.37 -12.98 -10.57
CA THR A 36 4.01 -12.82 -11.13
C THR A 36 3.65 -11.34 -11.24
N LEU A 37 4.01 -10.54 -10.23
CA LEU A 37 3.91 -9.08 -10.22
C LEU A 37 4.87 -8.37 -11.20
N THR A 38 5.77 -9.10 -11.84
CA THR A 38 6.73 -8.57 -12.84
C THR A 38 6.82 -9.44 -14.09
N GLY A 39 5.86 -10.36 -14.29
CA GLY A 39 5.92 -11.43 -15.28
C GLY A 39 5.50 -11.00 -16.68
N PRO A 40 5.76 -11.84 -17.71
CA PRO A 40 5.37 -11.58 -19.10
C PRO A 40 3.84 -11.58 -19.24
N GLY A 41 3.24 -10.40 -19.11
CA GLY A 41 1.77 -10.19 -19.09
C GLY A 41 1.38 -9.04 -18.17
N TRP A 42 2.21 -8.74 -17.17
CA TRP A 42 2.13 -7.51 -16.39
C TRP A 42 2.95 -6.43 -17.10
N PRO A 43 2.38 -5.25 -17.42
CA PRO A 43 3.15 -4.17 -18.01
C PRO A 43 4.30 -3.83 -17.05
N ALA A 44 5.54 -4.04 -17.50
CA ALA A 44 6.70 -3.64 -16.75
C ALA A 44 6.53 -2.14 -16.42
N GLY A 45 6.27 -1.81 -15.14
CA GLY A 45 6.00 -0.44 -14.66
C GLY A 45 4.76 -0.26 -13.81
N SER A 46 3.85 -1.23 -13.84
CA SER A 46 2.57 -1.10 -13.14
C SER A 46 2.66 -1.30 -11.63
N ALA A 47 3.74 -1.86 -11.08
CA ALA A 47 3.94 -1.91 -9.62
C ALA A 47 4.21 -0.52 -9.03
N ASP A 48 5.21 0.20 -9.58
CA ASP A 48 5.55 1.56 -9.11
C ASP A 48 4.42 2.56 -9.40
N GLU A 49 3.77 2.42 -10.55
CA GLU A 49 2.58 3.21 -10.90
C GLU A 49 1.42 2.93 -9.94
N MET A 50 1.12 1.65 -9.64
CA MET A 50 0.05 1.28 -8.70
C MET A 50 0.33 1.81 -7.30
N VAL A 51 1.58 1.75 -6.82
CA VAL A 51 1.95 2.30 -5.52
C VAL A 51 1.76 3.82 -5.50
N LEU A 52 2.20 4.52 -6.55
CA LEU A 52 2.05 5.98 -6.64
C LEU A 52 0.58 6.40 -6.71
N GLU A 53 -0.23 5.72 -7.53
CA GLU A 53 -1.66 5.99 -7.66
C GLU A 53 -2.41 5.68 -6.37
N SER A 54 -2.10 4.56 -5.70
CA SER A 54 -2.71 4.18 -4.43
C SER A 54 -2.39 5.19 -3.32
N ALA A 55 -1.14 5.67 -3.26
CA ALA A 55 -0.75 6.71 -2.32
C ALA A 55 -1.53 8.01 -2.56
N SER A 56 -1.60 8.46 -3.83
CA SER A 56 -2.34 9.66 -4.19
C SER A 56 -3.86 9.55 -3.99
N GLU A 57 -4.47 8.40 -4.27
CA GLU A 57 -5.90 8.18 -3.99
C GLU A 57 -6.17 8.20 -2.48
N GLY A 58 -5.27 7.62 -1.67
CA GLY A 58 -5.33 7.73 -0.21
C GLY A 58 -5.28 9.17 0.29
N GLU A 59 -4.38 9.99 -0.25
CA GLU A 59 -4.29 11.43 0.07
C GLU A 59 -5.58 12.18 -0.31
N LEU A 60 -6.17 11.87 -1.47
CA LEU A 60 -7.44 12.47 -1.90
C LEU A 60 -8.59 12.10 -0.96
N ILE A 61 -8.69 10.84 -0.55
CA ILE A 61 -9.69 10.40 0.44
C ILE A 61 -9.47 11.11 1.76
N GLY A 62 -8.23 11.23 2.22
CA GLY A 62 -7.90 11.95 3.46
C GLY A 62 -8.22 13.44 3.40
N HIS A 63 -7.97 14.09 2.26
CA HIS A 63 -8.23 15.52 2.07
C HIS A 63 -9.73 15.83 1.89
N LEU A 64 -10.43 15.01 1.12
CA LEU A 64 -11.85 15.22 0.81
C LEU A 64 -12.79 14.63 1.85
N GLY A 65 -12.35 13.60 2.58
CA GLY A 65 -13.14 12.89 3.59
C GLY A 65 -14.11 11.85 3.02
N TYR A 66 -14.05 11.55 1.71
CA TYR A 66 -14.94 10.57 1.06
C TYR A 66 -14.24 9.80 -0.07
N GLY A 67 -14.76 8.61 -0.37
CA GLY A 67 -14.28 7.75 -1.44
C GLY A 67 -14.78 8.14 -2.83
N LYS A 68 -14.16 7.59 -3.88
CA LYS A 68 -14.68 7.75 -5.25
C LYS A 68 -16.12 7.23 -5.34
N HIS A 69 -17.00 8.01 -5.97
CA HIS A 69 -18.44 7.72 -6.15
C HIS A 69 -19.29 7.71 -4.87
N GLU A 70 -18.75 8.12 -3.73
CA GLU A 70 -19.53 8.30 -2.52
C GLU A 70 -20.33 9.62 -2.57
N ARG A 71 -21.61 9.59 -2.18
CA ARG A 71 -22.42 10.82 -2.00
C ARG A 71 -22.14 11.40 -0.61
N ALA A 72 -20.94 11.92 -0.42
CA ALA A 72 -20.51 12.59 0.79
C ALA A 72 -19.55 13.74 0.43
N GLY A 73 -19.28 14.61 1.40
CA GLY A 73 -18.35 15.73 1.26
C GLY A 73 -18.97 17.07 0.87
N ASP A 74 -18.13 18.10 0.86
CA ASP A 74 -18.50 19.46 0.49
C ASP A 74 -18.61 19.58 -1.04
N VAL A 75 -19.75 20.09 -1.52
CA VAL A 75 -20.00 20.32 -2.95
C VAL A 75 -19.04 21.33 -3.57
N SER A 76 -18.40 22.18 -2.77
CA SER A 76 -17.38 23.13 -3.21
C SER A 76 -15.99 22.48 -3.41
N MET A 77 -15.75 21.31 -2.81
CA MET A 77 -14.51 20.54 -2.96
C MET A 77 -14.81 19.14 -3.52
N ALA A 78 -15.13 19.12 -4.81
CA ALA A 78 -15.42 17.90 -5.56
C ALA A 78 -14.18 17.38 -6.31
N ARG A 79 -14.08 16.05 -6.45
CA ARG A 79 -13.13 15.43 -7.39
C ARG A 79 -13.41 15.90 -8.82
N ASN A 80 -12.42 16.51 -9.48
CA ASN A 80 -12.55 17.10 -10.81
C ASN A 80 -11.67 16.41 -11.86
N GLY A 81 -12.13 15.26 -12.34
CA GLY A 81 -11.44 14.51 -13.41
C GLY A 81 -10.14 13.88 -12.94
N ILE A 82 -9.21 13.61 -13.86
CA ILE A 82 -7.91 12.97 -13.63
C ILE A 82 -6.86 13.69 -14.50
N ARG A 83 -5.63 13.87 -14.00
CA ARG A 83 -4.49 14.37 -14.80
C ARG A 83 -3.27 13.46 -14.74
N THR A 84 -2.74 13.07 -15.91
CA THR A 84 -1.52 12.26 -16.03
C THR A 84 -0.25 13.07 -15.77
N LYS A 85 0.78 12.42 -15.21
CA LYS A 85 2.12 12.98 -14.99
C LYS A 85 3.17 11.88 -15.14
N THR A 86 4.34 12.22 -15.67
CA THR A 86 5.49 11.31 -15.69
C THR A 86 6.45 11.68 -14.57
N VAL A 87 6.79 10.71 -13.73
CA VAL A 87 7.66 10.91 -12.56
C VAL A 87 8.98 10.19 -12.80
N LEU A 88 10.09 10.81 -12.37
CA LEU A 88 11.40 10.15 -12.36
C LEU A 88 11.56 9.40 -11.04
N THR A 89 11.89 8.12 -11.14
CA THR A 89 12.18 7.24 -10.01
C THR A 89 13.63 6.75 -10.09
N SER A 90 14.26 6.55 -8.94
CA SER A 90 15.64 6.07 -8.87
C SER A 90 15.81 4.65 -9.39
N ILE A 91 14.76 3.83 -9.26
CA ILE A 91 14.78 2.41 -9.58
C ILE A 91 14.63 2.18 -11.10
N ARG A 92 13.84 3.04 -11.76
CA ARG A 92 13.32 2.75 -13.11
C ARG A 92 13.43 3.90 -14.09
N GLY A 93 13.85 5.08 -13.64
CA GLY A 93 13.79 6.30 -14.45
C GLY A 93 12.34 6.77 -14.60
N GLN A 94 11.92 7.12 -15.82
CA GLN A 94 10.58 7.67 -16.06
C GLN A 94 9.48 6.62 -15.88
N VAL A 95 8.51 6.93 -15.03
CA VAL A 95 7.28 6.17 -14.81
C VAL A 95 6.09 7.07 -15.16
N PRO A 96 5.27 6.71 -16.16
CA PRO A 96 4.01 7.41 -16.42
C PRO A 96 3.03 7.11 -15.28
N GLY A 97 2.24 8.09 -14.87
CA GLY A 97 1.13 7.90 -13.94
C GLY A 97 -0.21 7.98 -14.66
N GLY A 98 -1.10 7.03 -14.36
CA GLY A 98 -2.49 6.94 -14.84
C GLY A 98 -3.38 8.15 -14.51
N GLY A 99 -2.90 8.98 -13.59
CA GLY A 99 -3.39 10.31 -13.31
C GLY A 99 -4.26 10.38 -12.06
N VAL A 100 -4.18 11.52 -11.36
CA VAL A 100 -4.80 11.71 -10.05
C VAL A 100 -5.93 12.73 -10.16
N ALA A 101 -7.00 12.56 -9.36
CA ALA A 101 -8.10 13.50 -9.38
C ALA A 101 -7.70 14.88 -8.88
N VAL A 102 -8.05 15.91 -9.63
CA VAL A 102 -7.73 17.29 -9.25
C VAL A 102 -8.84 17.80 -8.34
N VAL A 103 -8.47 18.34 -7.19
CA VAL A 103 -9.35 19.18 -6.37
C VAL A 103 -8.79 20.60 -6.50
N PRO A 104 -9.52 21.57 -7.07
CA PRO A 104 -9.02 22.93 -7.12
C PRO A 104 -8.92 23.49 -5.69
N SER A 105 -7.79 24.10 -5.36
CA SER A 105 -7.70 24.97 -4.19
C SER A 105 -8.46 26.26 -4.48
N VAL A 106 -9.35 26.65 -3.58
CA VAL A 106 -9.80 28.04 -3.44
C VAL A 106 -8.78 28.79 -2.59
#